data_AF-A0A9W6CI56-F1
#
_entry.id   AF-A0A9W6CI56-F1
#
_cell.length_a   1.000
_cell.length_b   1.000
_cell.length_c   1.000
_cell.angle_alpha   90.00
_cell.angle_beta   90.00
_cell.angle_gamma   90.00
#
_symmetry.space_group_name_H-M   'P 1'
#
loop_
_entity.id
_entity.type
_entity.pdbx_description
1 polymer ?
#
loop_
_entity_poly.entity_id
_entity_poly.type
_entity_poly.pdbx_seq_one_letter_code
_entity_poly.pdbx_strand_id
1 'polypeptide(L)'
;MKNTGSGFIHGCGKSRGMLPEGMTPEEIYRTACENLARDVEFVFSNTLFGGFGVIADGVHEASALCLRHVWEVCTEKLQDDVVIMAPSRDLLLFAPKSDRKTVQSMIQFGEQGWLQSEHRLTKRLYQYSRERKELTGYERD
;
A
#
# COMPACT_ATOMS: atom_id res chain seq x y z
N MET A 1 49.88 -41.97 5.47
CA MET A 1 49.25 -41.15 4.43
C MET A 1 47.77 -40.94 4.79
N LYS A 2 47.43 -39.68 5.02
CA LYS A 2 46.12 -38.97 5.03
C LYS A 2 44.81 -39.71 5.36
N ASN A 3 44.19 -39.14 6.39
CA ASN A 3 42.79 -39.20 6.83
C ASN A 3 41.84 -38.53 5.81
N THR A 4 40.52 -38.62 6.07
CA THR A 4 39.35 -37.93 5.44
C THR A 4 38.69 -38.67 4.27
N GLY A 5 37.36 -38.80 4.16
CA GLY A 5 36.28 -38.25 4.98
C GLY A 5 34.93 -38.86 4.59
N SER A 6 34.07 -38.99 5.60
CA SER A 6 32.64 -39.24 5.47
C SER A 6 32.00 -38.10 4.70
N GLY A 7 31.58 -38.36 3.46
CA GLY A 7 30.78 -37.44 2.65
C GLY A 7 29.32 -37.56 3.06
N PHE A 8 28.94 -36.90 4.15
CA PHE A 8 27.54 -36.63 4.44
C PHE A 8 26.92 -35.88 3.26
N ILE A 9 25.87 -36.46 2.69
CA ILE A 9 24.87 -35.76 1.92
C ILE A 9 24.40 -34.55 2.73
N HIS A 10 24.92 -33.36 2.43
CA HIS A 10 24.32 -32.12 2.92
C HIS A 10 22.96 -32.01 2.24
N GLY A 11 21.94 -32.52 2.93
CA GLY A 11 20.57 -32.25 2.60
C GLY A 11 20.42 -30.74 2.47
N CYS A 12 19.97 -30.30 1.30
CA CYS A 12 19.45 -28.95 1.11
C CYS A 12 18.29 -28.80 2.10
N GLY A 13 18.61 -28.28 3.29
CA GLY A 13 17.63 -27.96 4.30
C GLY A 13 16.72 -26.90 3.70
N LYS A 14 15.44 -27.27 3.54
CA LYS A 14 14.33 -26.34 3.28
C LYS A 14 14.63 -25.02 4.01
N SER A 15 14.72 -23.92 3.29
CA SER A 15 14.83 -22.59 3.89
C SER A 15 13.66 -22.41 4.85
N ARG A 16 13.92 -22.56 6.15
CA ARG A 16 13.03 -22.06 7.19
C ARG A 16 12.89 -20.55 6.96
N GLY A 17 11.67 -20.06 7.08
CA GLY A 17 11.21 -18.79 6.52
C GLY A 17 12.14 -17.61 6.80
N MET A 18 12.10 -16.63 5.90
CA MET A 18 12.88 -15.38 5.94
C MET A 18 12.62 -14.47 7.17
N LEU A 19 12.00 -15.00 8.22
CA LEU A 19 11.61 -14.26 9.41
C LEU A 19 12.65 -14.49 10.51
N PRO A 20 12.99 -13.45 11.30
CA PRO A 20 13.80 -13.62 12.50
C PRO A 20 13.22 -14.69 13.42
N GLU A 21 14.09 -15.42 14.13
CA GLU A 21 13.65 -16.43 15.08
C GLU A 21 12.73 -15.81 16.15
N GLY A 22 11.56 -16.43 16.36
CA GLY A 22 10.59 -16.00 17.36
C GLY A 22 9.64 -14.89 16.93
N MET A 23 9.67 -14.43 15.67
CA MET A 23 8.80 -13.36 15.19
C MET A 23 7.74 -13.87 14.21
N THR A 24 6.48 -13.47 14.39
CA THR A 24 5.40 -13.78 13.43
C THR A 24 5.31 -12.73 12.30
N PRO A 25 4.74 -13.09 11.13
CA PRO A 25 4.46 -12.11 10.07
C PRO A 25 3.65 -10.90 10.54
N GLU A 26 2.69 -11.11 11.44
CA GLU A 26 1.82 -10.07 12.00
C GLU A 26 2.61 -9.10 12.88
N GLU A 27 3.55 -9.60 13.67
CA GLU A 27 4.43 -8.76 14.50
C GLU A 27 5.35 -7.90 13.63
N ILE A 28 5.88 -8.46 12.54
CA ILE A 28 6.67 -7.72 11.57
C ILE A 28 5.83 -6.64 10.90
N TYR A 29 4.63 -6.99 10.42
CA TYR A 29 3.72 -6.04 9.79
C TYR A 29 3.35 -4.89 10.72
N ARG A 30 2.99 -5.21 11.97
CA ARG A 30 2.67 -4.20 12.99
C ARG A 30 3.85 -3.26 13.23
N THR A 31 5.04 -3.83 13.45
CA THR A 31 6.27 -3.04 13.67
C THR A 31 6.60 -2.16 12.47
N ALA A 32 6.41 -2.66 11.24
CA ALA A 32 6.62 -1.89 10.03
C ALA A 32 5.63 -0.72 9.92
N CYS A 33 4.35 -0.93 10.25
CA CYS A 33 3.36 0.14 10.27
C CYS A 33 3.64 1.19 11.35
N GLU A 34 4.10 0.76 12.53
CA GLU A 34 4.50 1.66 13.63
C GLU A 34 5.71 2.52 13.23
N ASN A 35 6.72 1.93 12.60
CA ASN A 35 7.87 2.67 12.07
C ASN A 35 7.43 3.64 10.97
N LEU A 36 6.59 3.19 10.03
CA LEU A 36 6.08 4.04 8.96
C LEU A 36 5.35 5.28 9.50
N ALA A 37 4.46 5.09 10.47
CA ALA A 37 3.71 6.19 11.07
C ALA A 37 4.59 7.15 11.90
N ARG A 38 5.70 6.67 12.45
CA ARG A 38 6.65 7.49 13.21
C ARG A 38 7.59 8.29 12.30
N ASP A 39 8.07 7.66 11.23
CA ASP A 39 9.24 8.13 10.47
C ASP A 39 8.87 8.79 9.14
N VAL A 40 7.65 8.61 8.62
CA VAL A 40 7.21 9.18 7.34
C VAL A 40 6.07 10.17 7.54
N GLU A 41 6.27 11.40 7.06
CA GLU A 41 5.23 12.42 7.01
C GLU A 41 4.39 12.28 5.74
N PHE A 42 3.06 12.31 5.89
CA PHE A 42 2.12 12.23 4.77
C PHE A 42 1.33 13.53 4.63
N VAL A 43 1.38 14.12 3.44
CA VAL A 43 0.65 15.34 3.08
C VAL A 43 -0.38 15.02 2.01
N PHE A 44 -1.60 15.54 2.17
CA PHE A 44 -2.67 15.37 1.19
C PHE A 44 -2.74 16.60 0.28
N SER A 45 -2.72 16.38 -1.03
CA SER A 45 -2.77 17.42 -2.05
C SER A 45 -3.97 17.27 -2.95
N ASN A 46 -4.54 18.40 -3.41
CA ASN A 46 -5.56 18.39 -4.45
C ASN A 46 -4.92 18.12 -5.81
N THR A 47 -5.60 17.33 -6.63
CA THR A 47 -5.20 17.07 -8.01
C THR A 47 -5.99 17.95 -8.98
N LEU A 48 -5.45 18.16 -10.17
CA LEU A 48 -6.12 18.94 -11.22
C LEU A 48 -7.44 18.32 -11.70
N PHE A 49 -7.65 17.03 -11.43
CA PHE A 49 -8.88 16.32 -11.78
C PHE A 49 -9.93 16.31 -10.66
N GLY A 50 -9.69 17.03 -9.56
CA GLY A 50 -10.65 17.17 -8.44
C GLY A 50 -10.54 16.10 -7.35
N GLY A 51 -9.69 15.09 -7.53
CA GLY A 51 -9.38 14.11 -6.49
C GLY A 51 -8.18 14.52 -5.66
N PHE A 52 -7.65 13.58 -4.88
CA PHE A 52 -6.54 13.82 -3.98
C PHE A 52 -5.36 12.89 -4.28
N GLY A 53 -4.16 13.40 -4.02
CA GLY A 53 -2.93 12.62 -3.97
C GLY A 53 -2.33 12.66 -2.57
N VAL A 54 -1.58 11.62 -2.22
CA VAL A 54 -0.72 11.62 -1.03
C VAL A 54 0.72 11.88 -1.47
N ILE A 55 1.39 12.77 -0.75
CA ILE A 55 2.78 13.15 -0.93
C ILE A 55 3.55 12.74 0.33
N ALA A 56 4.70 12.10 0.14
CA ALA A 56 5.62 11.76 1.21
C ALA A 56 7.04 12.17 0.77
N ASP A 57 7.96 11.21 0.73
CA ASP A 57 9.37 11.40 0.41
C ASP A 57 9.74 10.98 -1.04
N GLY A 58 8.75 10.74 -1.89
CA GLY A 58 8.91 10.26 -3.27
C GLY A 58 9.13 8.74 -3.37
N VAL A 59 8.95 8.00 -2.27
CA VAL A 59 9.10 6.54 -2.25
C VAL A 59 7.94 5.86 -1.51
N HIS A 60 7.42 6.46 -0.43
CA HIS A 60 6.51 5.81 0.51
C HIS A 60 5.04 6.24 0.38
N GLU A 61 4.65 7.00 -0.65
CA GLU A 61 3.29 7.50 -0.85
C GLU A 61 2.24 6.38 -0.77
N ALA A 62 2.51 5.24 -1.43
CA ALA A 62 1.61 4.09 -1.42
C ALA A 62 1.54 3.39 -0.05
N SER A 63 2.55 3.54 0.79
CA SER A 63 2.60 2.92 2.11
C SER A 63 1.54 3.51 3.06
N ALA A 64 0.99 4.69 2.76
CA ALA A 64 -0.17 5.23 3.48
C ALA A 64 -1.38 4.25 3.51
N LEU A 65 -1.48 3.31 2.55
CA LEU A 65 -2.48 2.23 2.59
C LEU A 65 -2.43 1.39 3.87
N CYS A 66 -1.25 1.22 4.47
CA CYS A 66 -1.06 0.42 5.67
C CYS A 66 -1.55 1.13 6.95
N LEU A 67 -1.82 2.43 6.88
CA LEU A 67 -2.17 3.26 8.04
C LEU A 67 -3.69 3.48 8.10
N ARG A 68 -4.39 2.61 8.83
CA ARG A 68 -5.87 2.68 8.95
C ARG A 68 -6.38 4.08 9.34
N HIS A 69 -5.70 4.75 10.28
CA HIS A 69 -6.10 6.07 10.76
C HIS A 69 -6.15 7.12 9.63
N VAL A 70 -5.33 6.98 8.58
CA VAL A 70 -5.30 7.92 7.45
C VAL A 70 -6.66 7.92 6.77
N TRP A 71 -7.17 6.72 6.49
CA TRP A 71 -8.42 6.53 5.77
C TRP A 71 -9.65 6.83 6.62
N GLU A 72 -9.60 6.56 7.92
CA GLU A 72 -10.61 7.03 8.87
C GLU A 72 -10.73 8.56 8.82
N VAL A 73 -9.61 9.28 8.94
CA VAL A 73 -9.61 10.76 8.87
C VAL A 73 -10.11 11.27 7.52
N CYS A 74 -9.69 10.66 6.40
CA CYS A 74 -10.13 11.07 5.06
C CYS A 74 -11.65 10.89 4.89
N THR A 75 -12.19 9.73 5.26
CA THR A 75 -13.63 9.46 5.16
C THR A 75 -14.46 10.33 6.09
N GLU A 76 -13.96 10.65 7.29
CA GLU A 76 -14.60 11.59 8.20
C GLU A 76 -14.61 13.02 7.65
N LYS A 77 -13.49 13.51 7.10
CA LYS A 77 -13.42 14.86 6.53
C LYS A 77 -14.28 15.02 5.29
N LEU A 78 -14.30 14.00 4.43
CA LEU A 78 -15.08 14.00 3.18
C LEU A 78 -16.55 13.64 3.40
N GLN A 79 -16.91 13.14 4.58
CA GLN A 79 -18.24 12.62 4.90
C GLN A 79 -18.72 11.55 3.89
N ASP A 80 -17.80 10.77 3.34
CA ASP A 80 -18.05 9.77 2.31
C ASP A 80 -17.07 8.60 2.45
N ASP A 81 -17.41 7.45 1.86
CA ASP A 81 -16.43 6.41 1.57
C ASP A 81 -15.43 6.96 0.54
N VAL A 82 -14.21 6.41 0.52
CA VAL A 82 -13.19 6.79 -0.47
C VAL A 82 -12.82 5.62 -1.36
N VAL A 83 -12.65 5.90 -2.64
CA VAL A 83 -12.02 4.98 -3.60
C VAL A 83 -10.55 5.36 -3.71
N ILE A 84 -9.67 4.36 -3.64
CA ILE A 84 -8.21 4.53 -3.53
C ILE A 84 -7.54 3.73 -4.65
N MET A 85 -6.47 4.28 -5.21
CA MET A 85 -5.59 3.64 -6.18
C MET A 85 -4.13 3.86 -5.78
N ALA A 86 -3.30 2.82 -5.83
CA ALA A 86 -1.86 2.89 -5.61
C ALA A 86 -1.09 2.36 -6.83
N PRO A 87 -0.97 3.16 -7.91
CA PRO A 87 -0.31 2.74 -9.15
C PRO A 87 1.16 2.32 -8.97
N SER A 88 1.90 3.06 -8.16
CA SER A 88 3.34 2.85 -7.93
C SER A 88 3.69 3.21 -6.49
N ARG A 89 4.89 2.86 -6.03
CA ARG A 89 5.29 3.14 -4.64
C ARG A 89 5.18 4.63 -4.26
N ASP A 90 5.42 5.48 -5.25
CA ASP A 90 5.48 6.94 -5.18
C ASP A 90 4.18 7.64 -5.63
N LEU A 91 3.13 6.87 -5.93
CA LEU A 91 1.86 7.43 -6.36
C LEU A 91 0.69 6.74 -5.64
N LEU A 92 -0.05 7.54 -4.88
CA LEU A 92 -1.27 7.12 -4.23
C LEU A 92 -2.33 8.20 -4.37
N LEU A 93 -3.48 7.80 -4.91
CA LEU A 93 -4.58 8.67 -5.28
C LEU A 93 -5.86 8.19 -4.61
N PHE A 94 -6.74 9.12 -4.27
CA PHE A 94 -8.08 8.78 -3.78
C PHE A 94 -9.11 9.86 -4.13
N ALA A 95 -10.37 9.46 -4.13
CA ALA A 95 -11.52 10.32 -4.39
C ALA A 95 -12.73 9.90 -3.56
N PRO A 96 -13.66 10.82 -3.24
CA PRO A 96 -14.95 10.46 -2.65
C PRO A 96 -15.70 9.49 -3.55
N LYS A 97 -16.23 8.41 -2.98
CA LYS A 97 -16.90 7.34 -3.75
C LYS A 97 -18.14 7.86 -4.47
N SER A 98 -18.87 8.80 -3.87
CA SER A 98 -20.08 9.41 -4.46
C SER A 98 -19.78 10.26 -5.68
N ASP A 99 -18.56 10.81 -5.81
CA ASP A 99 -18.14 11.59 -6.97
C ASP A 99 -17.59 10.70 -8.09
N ARG A 100 -18.52 10.07 -8.81
CA ARG A 100 -18.20 9.16 -9.92
C ARG A 100 -17.33 9.82 -11.00
N LYS A 101 -17.50 11.12 -11.25
CA LYS A 101 -16.71 11.82 -12.28
C LYS A 101 -15.25 11.92 -11.86
N THR A 102 -15.01 12.34 -10.62
CA THR A 102 -13.66 12.43 -10.06
C THR A 102 -13.01 11.05 -9.94
N VAL A 103 -13.75 10.02 -9.53
CA VAL A 103 -13.26 8.63 -9.50
C VAL A 103 -12.81 8.17 -10.88
N GLN A 104 -13.58 8.44 -11.94
CA GLN A 104 -13.18 8.05 -13.30
C GLN A 104 -11.94 8.81 -13.79
N SER A 105 -11.84 10.12 -13.52
CA SER A 105 -10.65 10.89 -13.87
C SER A 105 -9.41 10.44 -13.08
N MET A 106 -9.58 10.08 -11.81
CA MET A 106 -8.53 9.50 -10.98
C MET A 106 -8.01 8.18 -11.57
N ILE A 107 -8.91 7.29 -12.01
CA ILE A 107 -8.54 6.01 -12.63
C ILE A 107 -7.72 6.24 -13.89
N GLN A 108 -8.17 7.13 -14.78
CA GLN A 108 -7.44 7.43 -16.03
C GLN A 108 -6.05 7.97 -15.74
N PHE A 109 -5.94 8.93 -14.82
CA PHE A 109 -4.65 9.49 -14.41
C PHE A 109 -3.74 8.43 -13.78
N GLY A 110 -4.27 7.62 -12.85
CA GLY A 110 -3.53 6.56 -12.18
C GLY A 110 -3.08 5.45 -13.12
N GLU A 111 -3.84 5.11 -14.15
CA GLU A 111 -3.43 4.14 -15.17
C GLU A 111 -2.27 4.67 -16.02
N GLN A 112 -2.25 5.96 -16.36
CA GLN A 112 -1.10 6.60 -17.02
C GLN A 112 0.12 6.64 -16.10
N GLY A 113 -0.06 7.03 -14.83
CA GLY A 113 1.00 7.01 -13.83
C GLY A 113 1.60 5.61 -13.64
N TRP A 114 0.77 4.56 -13.64
CA TRP A 114 1.23 3.18 -13.62
C TRP A 114 2.10 2.85 -14.83
N LEU A 115 1.68 3.20 -16.04
CA LEU A 115 2.42 2.90 -17.27
C LEU A 115 3.78 3.56 -17.33
N GLN A 116 3.91 4.76 -16.77
CA GLN A 116 5.12 5.57 -16.79
C GLN A 116 6.08 5.28 -15.62
N SER A 117 5.61 4.64 -14.55
CA SER A 117 6.43 4.38 -13.37
C SER A 117 7.38 3.19 -13.56
N GLU A 118 8.61 3.33 -13.05
CA GLU A 118 9.58 2.24 -12.94
C GLU A 118 9.22 1.28 -11.78
N HIS A 119 8.51 1.76 -10.76
CA HIS A 119 8.19 1.04 -9.53
C HIS A 119 6.68 0.75 -9.39
N ARG A 120 6.15 0.11 -10.43
CA ARG A 120 4.74 -0.29 -10.53
C ARG A 120 4.31 -1.22 -9.39
N LEU A 121 3.14 -0.92 -8.82
CA LEU A 121 2.47 -1.77 -7.84
C LEU A 121 1.24 -2.43 -8.44
N THR A 122 0.11 -1.72 -8.54
CA THR A 122 -1.17 -2.31 -8.95
C THR A 122 -2.08 -1.29 -9.61
N LYS A 123 -2.93 -1.76 -10.54
CA LYS A 123 -4.04 -0.96 -11.09
C LYS A 123 -5.38 -1.25 -10.41
N ARG A 124 -5.39 -2.12 -9.41
CA ARG A 124 -6.59 -2.45 -8.64
C ARG A 124 -7.06 -1.22 -7.87
N LEU A 125 -8.36 -1.14 -7.69
CA LEU A 125 -9.02 -0.13 -6.89
C LEU A 125 -9.41 -0.74 -5.55
N TYR A 126 -9.34 0.10 -4.53
CA TYR A 126 -9.75 -0.24 -3.18
C TYR A 126 -10.79 0.76 -2.71
N GLN A 127 -11.60 0.37 -1.74
CA GLN A 127 -12.52 1.26 -1.06
C GLN A 127 -12.24 1.18 0.44
N TYR A 128 -12.14 2.33 1.08
CA TYR A 128 -12.25 2.38 2.54
C TYR A 128 -13.66 2.83 2.93
N SER A 129 -14.35 1.99 3.69
CA SER A 129 -15.70 2.28 4.18
C SER A 129 -15.65 3.08 5.47
N ARG A 130 -16.34 4.22 5.48
CA ARG A 130 -16.51 5.05 6.67
C ARG A 130 -17.27 4.31 7.77
N GLU A 131 -18.33 3.61 7.40
CA GLU A 131 -19.21 2.89 8.33
C GLU A 131 -18.51 1.66 8.91
N ARG A 132 -17.97 0.80 8.03
CA ARG A 132 -17.36 -0.48 8.45
C ARG A 132 -15.95 -0.31 9.01
N LYS A 133 -15.27 0.80 8.69
CA LYS A 133 -13.85 1.04 8.99
C LYS A 133 -12.93 -0.06 8.44
N GLU A 134 -13.23 -0.45 7.21
CA GLU A 134 -12.56 -1.55 6.52
C GLU A 134 -12.13 -1.14 5.11
N LEU A 135 -10.95 -1.64 4.71
CA LEU A 135 -10.43 -1.53 3.36
C LEU A 135 -10.78 -2.81 2.59
N THR A 136 -11.50 -2.68 1.48
CA THR A 136 -11.87 -3.80 0.60
C THR A 136 -11.49 -3.54 -0.85
N GLY A 137 -11.55 -4.56 -1.70
CA GLY A 137 -11.51 -4.35 -3.14
C GLY A 137 -12.70 -3.51 -3.59
N TYR A 138 -12.48 -2.64 -4.58
CA TYR A 138 -13.54 -1.87 -5.23
C TYR A 138 -13.75 -2.39 -6.66
N GLU A 139 -14.96 -2.84 -6.94
CA GLU A 139 -15.37 -3.27 -8.27
C GLU A 139 -15.99 -2.10 -9.04
N ARG A 140 -15.67 -2.03 -10.33
CA ARG A 140 -16.23 -1.01 -11.22
C ARG A 140 -17.62 -1.47 -11.63
N ASP A 141 -18.66 -0.71 -11.29
CA ASP A 141 -20.03 -0.92 -11.78
C ASP A 141 -20.11 -0.79 -13.32
#